data_AF-A0A6P0RER0-F1
#
_entry.id   AF-A0A6P0RER0-F1
#
_cell.length_a   1.000
_cell.length_b   1.000
_cell.length_c   1.000
_cell.angle_alpha   90.00
_cell.angle_beta   90.00
_cell.angle_gamma   90.00
#
_symmetry.space_group_name_H-M   'P 1'
#
loop_
_entity.id
_entity.type
_entity.pdbx_description
1 polymer ?
#
loop_
_entity_poly.entity_id
_entity_poly.type
_entity_poly.pdbx_seq_one_letter_code
_entity_poly.pdbx_strand_id
1 'polypeptide(L)'
;MPKFTIHQGAKTPQKQQWEENLRGKIKVKHQIRADTINDLENFSQDLRHISLVVESIQNNYQALLTENHHLKSTLLQLVDDCYCWKGNRCEKCQKILKSLAPETAKKKINTAQEYEVILNQLRKLG
;
A
#
# COMPACT_ATOMS: atom_id res chain seq x y z
N MET A 1 49.81 60.65 20.18
CA MET A 1 49.62 59.29 19.63
C MET A 1 48.63 58.53 20.51
N PRO A 2 47.45 58.14 20.02
CA PRO A 2 46.51 57.36 20.82
C PRO A 2 46.96 55.90 20.85
N LYS A 3 46.99 55.31 22.06
CA LYS A 3 47.27 53.89 22.29
C LYS A 3 46.08 53.07 21.80
N PHE A 4 46.32 52.14 20.87
CA PHE A 4 45.33 51.13 20.48
C PHE A 4 45.15 50.13 21.63
N THR A 5 43.97 50.15 22.25
CA THR A 5 43.56 49.08 23.17
C THR A 5 43.06 47.92 22.32
N ILE A 6 43.87 46.87 22.19
CA ILE A 6 43.44 45.60 21.60
C ILE A 6 42.48 44.97 22.61
N HIS A 7 41.18 45.00 22.32
CA HIS A 7 40.22 44.17 23.02
C HIS A 7 40.51 42.71 22.67
N GLN A 8 41.25 42.04 23.53
CA GLN A 8 41.32 40.57 23.51
C GLN A 8 39.90 40.06 23.72
N GLY A 9 39.28 39.55 22.64
CA GLY A 9 38.00 38.85 22.73
C GLY A 9 38.10 37.79 23.82
N ALA A 10 37.26 37.91 24.84
CA ALA A 10 37.25 37.00 25.98
C ALA A 10 37.06 35.57 25.46
N LYS A 11 38.09 34.73 25.60
CA LYS A 11 37.99 33.30 25.32
C LYS A 11 37.04 32.72 26.36
N THR A 12 35.91 32.17 25.90
CA THR A 12 34.96 31.47 26.74
C THR A 12 35.72 30.36 27.49
N PRO A 13 35.65 30.30 28.83
CA PRO A 13 36.28 29.24 29.62
C PRO A 13 35.91 27.87 29.04
N GLN A 14 36.89 26.98 28.87
CA GLN A 14 36.73 25.66 28.27
C GLN A 14 35.49 24.90 28.81
N LYS A 15 35.20 25.06 30.10
CA LYS A 15 34.01 24.50 30.76
C LYS A 15 32.68 25.00 30.19
N GLN A 16 32.53 26.30 29.94
CA GLN A 16 31.31 26.87 29.35
C GLN A 16 31.11 26.37 27.91
N GLN A 17 32.18 26.24 27.14
CA GLN A 17 32.12 25.68 25.78
C GLN A 17 31.71 24.19 25.77
N TRP A 18 32.15 23.41 26.76
CA TRP A 18 31.68 22.03 26.93
C TRP A 18 30.21 21.95 27.34
N GLU A 19 29.75 22.82 28.24
CA GLU A 19 28.36 22.88 28.69
C GLU A 19 27.41 23.27 27.55
N GLU A 20 27.78 24.27 26.74
CA GLU A 20 27.01 24.68 25.56
C GLU A 20 26.93 23.56 24.52
N ASN A 21 28.05 22.89 24.24
CA ASN A 21 28.07 21.73 23.33
C ASN A 21 27.20 20.57 23.83
N LEU A 22 27.24 20.26 25.13
CA LEU A 22 26.41 19.22 25.73
C LEU A 22 24.93 19.58 25.68
N ARG A 23 24.56 20.83 25.98
CA ARG A 23 23.17 21.31 25.83
C ARG A 23 22.71 21.24 24.39
N GLY A 24 23.56 21.60 23.43
CA GLY A 24 23.29 21.47 22.00
C GLY A 24 23.00 20.01 21.60
N LYS A 25 23.86 19.07 22.00
CA LYS A 25 23.67 17.64 21.74
C LYS A 25 22.40 17.08 22.38
N ILE A 26 22.09 17.48 23.61
CA ILE A 26 20.87 17.07 24.31
C ILE A 26 19.63 17.61 23.58
N LYS A 27 19.64 18.87 23.15
CA LYS A 27 18.54 19.46 22.37
C LYS A 27 18.31 18.73 21.05
N VAL A 28 19.36 18.44 20.29
CA VAL A 28 19.26 17.67 19.04
C VAL A 28 18.68 16.29 19.30
N LYS A 29 19.13 15.60 20.36
CA LYS A 29 18.59 14.28 20.74
C LYS A 29 17.09 14.36 21.09
N HIS A 30 16.66 15.41 21.79
CA HIS A 30 15.24 15.62 22.10
C HIS A 30 14.42 15.86 20.83
N GLN A 31 14.95 16.64 19.89
CA GLN A 31 14.28 16.92 18.63
C GLN A 31 14.13 15.66 17.78
N ILE A 32 15.23 14.90 17.59
CA ILE A 32 15.18 13.60 16.88
C ILE A 32 14.15 12.67 17.50
N ARG A 33 14.09 12.61 18.85
CA ARG A 33 13.10 11.77 19.53
C ARG A 33 11.67 12.23 19.27
N ALA A 34 11.40 13.54 19.30
CA ALA A 34 10.08 14.08 19.03
C ALA A 34 9.65 13.80 17.58
N ASP A 35 10.56 14.06 16.63
CA ASP A 35 10.31 13.81 15.20
C ASP A 35 10.06 12.32 14.95
N THR A 36 10.87 11.43 15.55
CA THR A 36 10.68 9.98 15.43
C THR A 36 9.33 9.52 15.99
N ILE A 37 8.88 10.10 17.12
CA ILE A 37 7.57 9.76 17.69
C ILE A 37 6.45 10.19 16.75
N ASN A 38 6.52 11.41 16.21
CA ASN A 38 5.55 11.92 15.24
C ASN A 38 5.51 11.05 13.97
N ASP A 39 6.67 10.64 13.45
CA ASP A 39 6.75 9.76 12.29
C ASP A 39 6.13 8.38 12.56
N LEU A 40 6.35 7.82 13.75
CA LEU A 40 5.74 6.56 14.17
C LEU A 40 4.21 6.68 14.32
N GLU A 41 3.72 7.80 14.84
CA GLU A 41 2.28 8.07 14.95
C GLU A 41 1.63 8.20 13.57
N ASN A 42 2.25 8.95 12.64
CA ASN A 42 1.77 9.07 11.27
C ASN A 42 1.78 7.71 10.56
N PHE A 43 2.87 6.95 10.69
CA PHE A 43 2.95 5.60 10.12
C PHE A 43 1.87 4.67 10.68
N SER A 44 1.57 4.75 11.98
CA SER A 44 0.48 3.98 12.58
C SER A 44 -0.90 4.38 12.01
N GLN A 45 -1.12 5.66 11.70
CA GLN A 45 -2.35 6.13 11.06
C GLN A 45 -2.46 5.61 9.63
N ASP A 46 -1.36 5.65 8.87
CA ASP A 46 -1.30 5.12 7.51
C ASP A 46 -1.59 3.62 7.47
N LEU A 47 -1.01 2.84 8.38
CA LEU A 47 -1.31 1.40 8.50
C LEU A 47 -2.78 1.13 8.78
N ARG A 48 -3.40 1.93 9.65
CA ARG A 48 -4.83 1.83 9.93
C ARG A 48 -5.67 2.13 8.69
N HIS A 49 -5.31 3.18 7.96
CA HIS A 49 -6.00 3.55 6.72
C HIS A 49 -5.86 2.45 5.65
N ILE A 50 -4.67 1.89 5.46
CA ILE A 50 -4.43 0.77 4.54
C ILE A 50 -5.30 -0.44 4.93
N SER A 51 -5.40 -0.77 6.23
CA SER A 51 -6.25 -1.86 6.71
C SER A 51 -7.71 -1.66 6.29
N LEU A 52 -8.25 -0.45 6.47
CA LEU A 52 -9.63 -0.12 6.08
C LEU A 52 -9.84 -0.21 4.55
N VAL A 53 -8.85 0.23 3.77
CA VAL A 53 -8.90 0.10 2.30
C VAL A 53 -8.89 -1.36 1.88
N VAL A 54 -8.05 -2.21 2.49
CA VAL A 54 -7.99 -3.64 2.22
C VAL A 54 -9.33 -4.32 2.55
N GLU A 55 -9.92 -4.03 3.71
CA GLU A 55 -11.25 -4.54 4.09
C GLU A 55 -12.33 -4.12 3.07
N SER A 56 -12.31 -2.87 2.63
CA SER A 56 -13.23 -2.37 1.59
C SER A 56 -13.08 -3.12 0.27
N ILE A 57 -11.84 -3.34 -0.19
CA ILE A 57 -11.55 -4.11 -1.41
C ILE A 57 -12.06 -5.54 -1.27
N GLN A 58 -11.81 -6.20 -0.13
CA GLN A 58 -12.28 -7.57 0.12
C GLN A 58 -13.81 -7.66 0.07
N ASN A 59 -14.50 -6.72 0.71
CA ASN A 59 -15.97 -6.67 0.71
C ASN A 59 -16.52 -6.46 -0.71
N ASN A 60 -15.95 -5.52 -1.46
CA ASN A 60 -16.36 -5.26 -2.84
C ASN A 60 -16.10 -6.45 -3.76
N TYR A 61 -14.96 -7.12 -3.59
CA TYR A 61 -14.64 -8.32 -4.36
C TYR A 61 -15.62 -9.47 -4.05
N GLN A 62 -15.97 -9.66 -2.77
CA GLN A 62 -16.95 -10.67 -2.38
C GLN A 62 -18.35 -10.37 -2.93
N ALA A 63 -18.77 -9.10 -2.93
CA ALA A 63 -20.02 -8.66 -3.54
C ALA A 63 -20.02 -8.96 -5.05
N LEU A 64 -18.93 -8.62 -5.75
CA LEU A 64 -18.77 -8.90 -7.18
C LEU A 64 -18.79 -10.41 -7.49
N LEU A 65 -18.18 -11.25 -6.65
CA LEU A 65 -18.25 -12.71 -6.80
C LEU A 65 -19.68 -13.22 -6.63
N THR A 66 -20.41 -12.67 -5.65
CA THR A 66 -21.80 -13.03 -5.38
C THR A 66 -22.70 -12.65 -6.56
N GLU A 67 -22.55 -11.44 -7.09
CA GLU A 67 -23.30 -10.98 -8.26
C GLU A 67 -22.97 -11.79 -9.52
N ASN A 68 -21.69 -12.10 -9.76
CA ASN A 68 -21.29 -12.98 -10.86
C ASN A 68 -21.91 -14.37 -10.75
N HIS A 69 -21.95 -14.94 -9.54
CA HIS A 69 -22.61 -16.21 -9.31
C HIS A 69 -24.12 -16.13 -9.59
N HIS A 70 -24.78 -15.07 -9.12
CA HIS A 70 -26.19 -14.83 -9.37
C HIS A 70 -26.48 -14.70 -10.86
N LEU A 71 -25.74 -13.87 -11.59
CA LEU A 71 -25.88 -13.69 -13.03
C LEU A 71 -25.68 -15.00 -13.79
N LYS A 72 -24.66 -15.78 -13.44
CA LYS A 72 -24.44 -17.10 -14.02
C LYS A 72 -25.63 -18.04 -13.79
N SER A 73 -26.17 -18.07 -12.57
CA SER A 73 -27.35 -18.89 -12.25
C SER A 73 -28.56 -18.45 -13.06
N THR A 74 -28.82 -17.14 -13.14
CA THR A 74 -29.94 -16.59 -13.91
C THR A 74 -29.81 -16.90 -15.40
N LEU A 75 -28.61 -16.78 -15.97
CA LEU A 75 -28.35 -17.12 -17.36
C LEU A 75 -28.58 -18.61 -17.66
N LEU A 76 -28.19 -19.50 -16.73
CA LEU A 76 -28.47 -20.93 -16.86
C LEU A 76 -29.97 -21.22 -16.75
N GLN A 77 -30.66 -20.57 -15.81
CA GLN A 77 -32.11 -20.70 -15.66
C GLN A 77 -32.85 -20.28 -16.94
N LEU A 78 -32.43 -19.18 -17.58
CA LEU A 78 -33.01 -18.74 -18.86
C LEU A 78 -32.80 -19.76 -20.00
N VAL A 79 -31.70 -20.52 -19.96
CA VAL A 79 -31.44 -21.60 -20.92
C VAL A 79 -32.32 -22.82 -20.64
N ASP A 80 -32.59 -23.11 -19.37
CA ASP A 80 -33.44 -24.23 -18.96
C ASP A 80 -34.94 -23.95 -19.17
N ASP A 81 -35.38 -22.71 -18.95
CA ASP A 81 -36.74 -22.25 -19.23
C ASP A 81 -37.00 -22.08 -20.74
N CYS A 82 -35.97 -22.16 -21.57
CA CYS A 82 -36.13 -22.13 -23.02
C CYS A 82 -36.57 -23.50 -23.53
N TYR A 83 -37.62 -23.54 -24.36
CA TYR A 83 -38.14 -24.76 -25.01
C TYR A 83 -37.17 -25.48 -25.97
N CYS A 84 -35.90 -25.09 -26.02
CA CYS A 84 -34.86 -25.73 -26.83
C CYS A 84 -34.12 -26.80 -26.02
N TRP A 85 -33.79 -27.95 -26.62
CA TRP A 85 -33.14 -29.07 -25.92
C TRP A 85 -31.65 -29.19 -26.23
N LYS A 86 -30.94 -30.01 -25.45
CA LYS A 86 -29.53 -30.32 -25.67
C LYS A 86 -29.34 -30.95 -27.07
N GLY A 87 -28.52 -30.34 -27.91
CA GLY A 87 -28.32 -30.74 -29.31
C GLY A 87 -29.14 -29.93 -30.33
N ASN A 88 -30.17 -29.19 -29.88
CA ASN A 88 -30.93 -28.25 -30.71
C ASN A 88 -31.19 -26.93 -29.95
N ARG A 89 -30.14 -26.38 -29.33
CA ARG A 89 -30.23 -25.10 -28.60
C ARG A 89 -30.37 -23.94 -29.58
N CYS A 90 -31.27 -22.99 -29.30
CA CYS A 90 -31.41 -21.78 -30.12
C CYS A 90 -30.15 -20.90 -30.03
N GLU A 91 -29.97 -19.99 -30.98
CA GLU A 91 -28.78 -19.14 -31.09
C GLU A 91 -28.48 -18.37 -29.79
N LYS A 92 -29.51 -17.85 -29.12
CA LYS A 92 -29.38 -17.13 -27.84
C LYS A 92 -28.83 -18.03 -26.73
N CYS A 93 -29.39 -19.23 -26.57
CA CYS A 93 -28.90 -20.20 -25.58
C CYS A 93 -27.46 -20.65 -25.88
N GLN A 94 -27.11 -20.83 -27.15
CA GLN A 94 -25.74 -21.15 -27.54
C GLN A 94 -24.76 -20.04 -27.19
N LYS A 95 -25.13 -18.76 -27.42
CA LYS A 95 -24.30 -17.61 -27.02
C LYS A 95 -24.08 -17.56 -25.51
N ILE A 96 -25.15 -17.72 -24.72
CA ILE A 96 -25.08 -17.75 -23.26
C ILE A 96 -24.13 -18.86 -22.79
N LEU A 97 -24.32 -20.09 -23.27
CA LEU A 97 -23.49 -21.23 -22.87
C LEU A 97 -22.02 -21.06 -23.26
N LYS A 98 -21.74 -20.46 -24.42
CA LYS A 98 -20.37 -20.12 -24.84
C LYS A 98 -19.73 -19.08 -23.91
N SER A 99 -20.46 -18.04 -23.54
CA SER A 99 -19.95 -17.00 -22.61
C SER A 99 -19.71 -17.52 -21.19
N LEU A 100 -20.42 -18.58 -20.79
CA LEU A 100 -20.23 -19.25 -19.49
C LEU A 100 -19.16 -20.34 -19.51
N ALA A 101 -18.68 -20.73 -20.70
CA ALA A 101 -17.61 -21.70 -20.80
C ALA A 101 -16.33 -21.11 -20.17
N PRO A 102 -15.59 -21.88 -19.38
CA PRO A 102 -14.32 -21.41 -18.85
C PRO A 102 -13.38 -21.10 -20.03
N GLU A 103 -13.15 -19.82 -20.29
CA GLU A 103 -12.01 -19.34 -21.07
C GLU A 103 -10.77 -20.04 -20.51
N THR A 104 -10.11 -20.84 -21.34
CA THR A 104 -8.91 -21.62 -21.01
C THR A 104 -8.05 -20.84 -20.02
N ALA A 105 -8.00 -21.35 -18.78
CA ALA A 105 -7.36 -20.77 -17.61
C ALA A 105 -6.42 -19.59 -17.93
N LYS A 106 -6.95 -18.36 -17.86
CA LYS A 106 -6.08 -17.17 -17.85
C LYS A 106 -5.04 -17.39 -16.77
N LYS A 107 -3.78 -17.44 -17.22
CA LYS A 107 -2.54 -17.70 -16.48
C LYS A 107 -2.68 -17.13 -15.07
N LYS A 108 -2.67 -18.00 -14.04
CA LYS A 108 -2.58 -17.56 -12.64
C LYS A 108 -1.37 -16.61 -12.56
N ILE A 109 -1.62 -15.33 -12.38
CA ILE A 109 -0.58 -14.36 -12.10
C ILE A 109 -0.03 -14.77 -10.73
N ASN A 110 1.22 -15.21 -10.70
CA ASN A 110 1.88 -15.57 -9.45
C ASN A 110 2.35 -14.28 -8.80
N THR A 111 1.45 -13.64 -8.05
CA THR A 111 1.67 -12.35 -7.39
C THR A 111 2.91 -12.38 -6.48
N ALA A 112 3.24 -13.54 -5.91
CA ALA A 112 4.44 -13.74 -5.10
C ALA A 112 5.74 -13.61 -5.92
N GLN A 113 5.75 -14.07 -7.18
CA GLN A 113 6.90 -13.89 -8.07
C GLN A 113 7.07 -12.43 -8.50
N GLU A 114 5.99 -11.69 -8.72
CA GLU A 114 6.08 -10.26 -9.07
C GLU A 114 6.57 -9.43 -7.88
N TYR A 115 6.11 -9.74 -6.66
CA TYR A 115 6.61 -9.10 -5.43
C TYR A 115 8.10 -9.37 -5.19
N GLU A 116 8.56 -10.61 -5.37
CA GLU A 116 9.98 -10.98 -5.29
C GLU A 116 10.84 -10.17 -6.28
N VAL A 117 10.35 -9.97 -7.52
CA VAL A 117 11.06 -9.19 -8.54
C VAL A 117 11.18 -7.72 -8.12
N ILE A 118 10.11 -7.12 -7.61
CA ILE A 118 10.11 -5.72 -7.15
C ILE A 118 11.05 -5.55 -5.95
N LEU A 119 10.99 -6.46 -4.96
CA LEU A 119 11.88 -6.41 -3.79
C LEU A 119 13.36 -6.55 -4.18
N ASN A 120 13.67 -7.41 -5.16
CA ASN A 120 15.03 -7.57 -5.66
C ASN A 120 15.51 -6.36 -6.48
N GLN A 121 14.62 -5.63 -7.15
CA GLN A 121 14.96 -4.36 -7.81
C GLN A 121 15.28 -3.28 -6.78
N LEU A 122 14.46 -3.15 -5.74
CA LEU A 122 14.67 -2.16 -4.67
C LEU A 122 15.97 -2.40 -3.90
N ARG A 123 16.34 -3.66 -3.62
CA ARG A 123 17.63 -4.00 -2.98
C ARG A 123 18.87 -3.66 -3.80
N LYS A 124 18.75 -3.54 -5.13
CA LYS A 124 19.87 -3.18 -6.01
C LYS A 124 20.10 -1.67 -6.10
N LEU A 125 19.16 -0.87 -5.58
CA LEU A 125 19.20 0.59 -5.59
C LEU A 125 19.78 1.19 -4.30
N GLY A 126 20.02 0.38 -3.26
CA GLY A 126 20.70 0.76 -2.03
C GLY A 126 22.01 0.01 -1.86
#